data_AF-U4R511-F1
#
_entry.id   AF-U4R511-F1
#
_cell.length_a   1.000
_cell.length_b   1.000
_cell.length_c   1.000
_cell.angle_alpha   90.00
_cell.angle_beta   90.00
_cell.angle_gamma   90.00
#
_symmetry.space_group_name_H-M   'P 1'
#
loop_
_entity.id
_entity.type
_entity.pdbx_description
1 polymer ?
#
loop_
_entity_poly.entity_id
_entity_poly.type
_entity_poly.pdbx_seq_one_letter_code
_entity_poly.pdbx_strand_id
1 'polypeptide(L)' 'MKPIEILSLVLMAIGFISVYMAKTIVRKFDLAKKQTCEHEAEMTEQEVEEYKFNKAVFNIKMSGFLVATPGIALLIIFR' A
#
# COMPACT_ATOMS: atom_id res chain seq x y z
N MET A 1 -12.05 -23.66 -12.47
CA MET A 1 -11.61 -22.25 -12.51
C MET A 1 -10.93 -21.98 -13.83
N LYS A 2 -11.28 -20.90 -14.51
CA LYS A 2 -10.60 -20.46 -15.74
C LYS A 2 -9.22 -19.89 -15.37
N PRO A 3 -8.21 -19.93 -16.27
CA PRO A 3 -6.90 -19.33 -16.00
C PRO A 3 -6.97 -17.85 -15.59
N ILE A 4 -7.92 -17.10 -16.16
CA ILE A 4 -8.16 -15.68 -15.85
C ILE A 4 -8.67 -15.48 -14.41
N GLU A 5 -9.49 -16.38 -13.90
CA GLU A 5 -9.99 -16.34 -12.51
C GLU A 5 -8.84 -16.58 -11.52
N ILE A 6 -7.94 -17.51 -11.83
CA ILE A 6 -6.75 -17.77 -11.00
C ILE A 6 -5.87 -16.51 -10.95
N LEU A 7 -5.59 -15.92 -12.12
CA LEU A 7 -4.77 -14.70 -12.20
C LEU A 7 -5.41 -13.54 -11.43
N SER A 8 -6.72 -13.37 -11.57
CA SER A 8 -7.49 -12.36 -10.84
C SER A 8 -7.34 -12.52 -9.31
N LEU A 9 -7.53 -13.74 -8.80
CA LEU A 9 -7.39 -14.03 -7.37
C LEU A 9 -5.97 -13.82 -6.87
N VAL A 10 -4.95 -14.15 -7.66
CA VAL A 10 -3.54 -13.91 -7.31
C VAL A 10 -3.25 -12.41 -7.20
N LEU A 11 -3.68 -11.60 -8.17
CA LEU A 11 -3.52 -10.14 -8.14
C LEU A 11 -4.22 -9.52 -6.93
N MET A 12 -5.47 -9.95 -6.66
CA MET A 12 -6.22 -9.51 -5.49
C MET A 12 -5.50 -9.89 -4.20
N ALA A 13 -5.05 -11.14 -4.06
CA ALA A 13 -4.35 -11.62 -2.88
C ALA A 13 -3.08 -10.81 -2.62
N ILE A 14 -2.22 -10.62 -3.63
CA ILE A 14 -0.97 -9.84 -3.48
C ILE A 14 -1.27 -8.39 -3.09
N GLY A 15 -2.24 -7.76 -3.76
CA GLY A 15 -2.61 -6.38 -3.49
C GLY A 15 -3.16 -6.19 -2.07
N PHE A 16 -4.11 -7.04 -1.65
CA PHE A 16 -4.68 -6.97 -0.31
C PHE A 16 -3.70 -7.36 0.79
N ILE A 17 -2.83 -8.35 0.57
CA ILE A 17 -1.75 -8.69 1.50
C ILE A 17 -0.83 -7.47 1.69
N SER A 18 -0.51 -6.75 0.61
CA SER A 18 0.32 -5.54 0.67
C SER A 18 -0.35 -4.42 1.48
N VAL A 19 -1.66 -4.22 1.30
CA VAL A 19 -2.46 -3.25 2.09
C VAL A 19 -2.48 -3.63 3.57
N TYR A 20 -2.72 -4.90 3.88
CA TYR A 20 -2.79 -5.42 5.25
C TYR A 20 -1.43 -5.31 5.95
N MET A 21 -0.35 -5.70 5.25
CA MET A 21 1.01 -5.68 5.77
C MET A 21 1.70 -4.31 5.68
N ALA A 22 1.02 -3.25 5.25
CA ALA A 22 1.63 -1.96 4.97
C ALA A 22 2.46 -1.40 6.14
N LYS A 23 1.94 -1.47 7.38
CA LYS A 23 2.69 -1.03 8.58
C LYS A 23 3.95 -1.85 8.79
N THR A 24 3.88 -3.16 8.62
CA THR A 24 5.02 -4.08 8.75
C THR A 24 6.06 -3.82 7.67
N ILE A 25 5.64 -3.61 6.43
CA ILE A 25 6.52 -3.27 5.30
C ILE A 25 7.25 -1.96 5.58
N VAL A 26 6.52 -0.91 5.97
CA VAL A 26 7.12 0.40 6.26
C VAL A 26 8.14 0.32 7.40
N ARG A 27 7.85 -0.42 8.47
CA ARG A 27 8.80 -0.62 9.58
C ARG A 27 10.01 -1.45 9.17
N LYS A 28 9.80 -2.56 8.46
CA LYS A 28 10.87 -3.48 8.06
C LYS A 28 11.88 -2.86 7.09
N PHE A 29 11.41 -2.00 6.20
CA PHE A 29 12.23 -1.33 5.18
C PHE A 29 12.51 0.14 5.48
N ASP A 30 12.12 0.61 6.67
CA ASP A 30 12.38 1.97 7.17
C ASP A 30 11.94 3.07 6.17
N LEU A 31 10.77 2.85 5.55
CA LEU A 31 10.30 3.68 4.42
C LEU A 31 9.87 5.08 4.84
N ALA A 32 9.66 5.29 6.14
CA ALA A 32 9.37 6.61 6.72
C ALA A 32 10.52 7.59 6.46
N LYS A 33 11.78 7.14 6.52
CA LYS A 33 12.96 7.99 6.27
C LYS A 33 13.06 8.52 4.84
N LYS A 34 12.36 7.88 3.90
CA LYS A 34 12.30 8.30 2.50
C LYS A 34 11.17 9.29 2.21
N GLN A 35 10.34 9.61 3.21
CA GLN A 35 9.24 10.56 3.04
C GLN A 35 9.69 11.98 3.36
N THR A 36 9.27 12.91 2.51
CA THR A 36 9.42 14.35 2.76
C THR A 36 8.19 14.89 3.49
N CYS A 37 8.42 15.81 4.43
CA CYS A 37 7.38 16.66 4.99
C CYS A 37 7.72 18.12 4.65
N GLU A 38 6.76 18.82 4.03
CA GLU A 38 7.00 20.19 3.54
C GLU A 38 6.88 21.23 4.66
N HIS A 39 6.17 20.89 5.74
CA HIS A 39 5.86 21.78 6.87
C HIS A 39 6.61 21.33 8.14
N GLU A 40 7.80 20.74 8.00
CA GLU A 40 8.58 20.22 9.15
C GLU A 40 8.91 21.31 10.18
N ALA A 41 9.07 22.56 9.75
CA ALA A 41 9.41 23.68 10.62
C ALA A 41 8.25 24.12 11.53
N GLU A 42 7.01 23.74 11.21
CA GLU A 42 5.80 24.11 11.96
C GLU A 42 5.34 22.98 12.91
N MET A 43 6.05 21.86 12.90
CA MET A 43 5.69 20.63 13.61
C MET A 43 6.78 20.26 14.61
N THR A 44 6.39 19.60 15.70
CA THR A 44 7.35 18.96 16.59
C THR A 44 8.02 17.77 15.90
N GLU A 45 9.21 17.38 16.37
CA GLU A 45 9.94 16.23 15.80
C GLU A 45 9.09 14.94 15.81
N GLN A 46 8.32 14.72 16.87
CA GLN A 46 7.44 13.56 17.00
C GLN A 46 6.31 13.59 15.97
N GLU A 47 5.70 14.74 15.73
CA GLU A 47 4.65 14.90 14.72
C GLU A 47 5.20 14.69 13.30
N VAL A 48 6.42 15.16 13.02
CA VAL A 48 7.10 14.92 11.74
C VAL A 48 7.36 13.44 11.52
N GLU A 49 7.84 12.72 12.55
CA GLU A 49 8.09 11.28 12.48
C GLU A 49 6.79 10.51 12.20
N GLU A 50 5.73 10.83 12.95
CA GLU A 50 4.42 10.19 12.76
C GLU A 50 3.82 10.49 11.39
N TYR A 51 3.93 11.73 10.92
CA TYR A 51 3.48 12.10 9.57
C TYR A 51 4.22 11.31 8.49
N LYS A 52 5.55 11.25 8.56
CA LYS A 52 6.37 10.50 7.59
C LYS A 52 6.03 9.01 7.62
N PHE A 53 5.84 8.43 8.80
CA PHE A 53 5.42 7.05 8.94
C PHE A 53 4.04 6.80 8.30
N ASN A 54 3.06 7.64 8.62
CA ASN A 54 1.70 7.52 8.10
C ASN A 54 1.64 7.72 6.58
N LYS A 55 2.40 8.69 6.05
CA LYS A 55 2.56 8.92 4.60
C LYS A 55 3.15 7.71 3.89
N ALA A 56 4.20 7.11 4.46
CA ALA A 56 4.79 5.88 3.92
C ALA A 56 3.78 4.71 3.93
N VAL A 57 3.01 4.54 5.01
CA VAL A 57 1.98 3.49 5.11
C VAL A 57 0.88 3.72 4.08
N PHE A 58 0.43 4.96 3.93
CA PHE A 58 -0.56 5.32 2.92
C PHE A 58 -0.08 4.99 1.51
N ASN A 59 1.16 5.34 1.17
CA ASN A 59 1.75 5.02 -0.14
C ASN A 59 1.75 3.52 -0.43
N ILE A 60 2.17 2.69 0.53
CA ILE A 60 2.13 1.22 0.36
C ILE A 60 0.70 0.71 0.20
N LYS A 61 -0.27 1.25 0.95
CA LYS A 61 -1.68 0.88 0.78
C LYS A 61 -2.21 1.26 -0.60
N MET A 62 -1.86 2.44 -1.09
CA MET A 62 -2.26 2.88 -2.43
C MET A 62 -1.64 1.98 -3.50
N SER A 63 -0.35 1.63 -3.39
CA SER A 63 0.27 0.68 -4.31
C SER A 63 -0.38 -0.70 -4.25
N GLY A 64 -0.67 -1.23 -3.06
CA GLY A 64 -1.38 -2.51 -2.90
C GLY A 64 -2.78 -2.49 -3.50
N PHE A 65 -3.51 -1.38 -3.33
CA PHE A 65 -4.82 -1.20 -3.93
C PHE A 65 -4.75 -1.12 -5.47
N LEU A 66 -3.75 -0.42 -6.02
CA LEU A 66 -3.50 -0.38 -7.47
C LEU A 66 -3.21 -1.75 -8.06
N VAL A 67 -2.53 -2.64 -7.31
CA VAL A 67 -2.29 -4.04 -7.71
C VAL A 67 -3.56 -4.88 -7.60
N ALA A 68 -4.38 -4.68 -6.55
CA ALA A 68 -5.62 -5.43 -6.37
C ALA A 68 -6.70 -5.06 -7.41
N THR A 69 -6.78 -3.79 -7.80
CA THR A 69 -7.79 -3.23 -8.70
C THR A 69 -7.93 -4.00 -10.03
N PRO A 70 -6.88 -4.26 -10.82
CA PRO A 70 -7.00 -5.06 -12.03
C PRO A 70 -7.46 -6.49 -11.75
N GLY A 71 -7.07 -7.08 -10.62
CA GLY A 71 -7.58 -8.39 -10.19
C GLY A 71 -9.10 -8.36 -9.97
N ILE A 72 -9.61 -7.34 -9.28
CA ILE A 72 -11.06 -7.13 -9.08
C ILE A 72 -11.78 -6.92 -10.41
N ALA A 73 -11.23 -6.05 -11.28
CA ALA A 73 -11.81 -5.78 -12.59
C ALA A 73 -11.89 -7.05 -13.47
N LEU A 74 -10.81 -7.84 -13.49
CA LEU A 74 -10.80 -9.14 -14.19
C LEU A 74 -11.86 -10.09 -13.64
N LEU A 75 -12.02 -10.15 -12.31
CA LEU A 75 -13.04 -10.98 -11.69
C LEU A 75 -14.45 -10.53 -12.07
N ILE A 76 -14.72 -9.23 -12.09
CA ILE A 76 -16.07 -8.71 -12.37
C ILE A 76 -16.44 -8.86 -13.85
N ILE A 77 -15.49 -8.62 -14.76
CA ILE A 77 -15.76 -8.61 -16.20
C ILE A 77 -15.83 -10.03 -16.78
N PHE A 78 -14.99 -10.95 -16.29
CA PHE A 78 -14.82 -12.28 -16.91
C PHE A 78 -15.43 -13.44 -16.11
N ARG A 79 -16.08 -13.14 -14.97
CA ARG A 79 -16.88 -14.12 -14.22
C ARG A 79 -18.25 -14.29 -14.87
#